data_AF-A0A0P9D0D9-F1
#
_entry.id   AF-A0A0P9D0D9-F1
#
_cell.length_a   1.000
_cell.length_b   1.000
_cell.length_c   1.000
_cell.angle_alpha   90.00
_cell.angle_beta   90.00
_cell.angle_gamma   90.00
#
_symmetry.space_group_name_H-M   'P 1'
#
loop_
_entity.id
_entity.type
_entity.pdbx_description
1 polymer ?
#
loop_
_entity_poly.entity_id
_entity_poly.type
_entity_poly.pdbx_seq_one_letter_code
_entity_poly.pdbx_strand_id
1 'polypeptide(L)'
;MKEYPERIEAQALLKLVLGLHTRVLRNDDEGLRQQISQFSDYVLRSVPLDELLLRFDDWGNDARVLEYADMDVDKQPPIVLGHRMYPSGKLNVIDGLHRSVARLRCGLDTVWAYVPDDDRIKAGIDA
;
A
#
# COMPACT_ATOMS: atom_id res chain seq x y z
N MET A 1 5.35 -9.42 -14.99
CA MET A 1 4.72 -9.37 -13.65
C MET A 1 4.06 -10.72 -13.37
N LYS A 2 4.18 -11.28 -12.15
CA LYS A 2 3.08 -12.14 -11.65
C LYS A 2 1.83 -11.28 -11.75
N GLU A 3 0.84 -11.69 -12.53
CA GLU A 3 -0.36 -10.91 -12.80
C GLU A 3 -1.10 -10.67 -11.47
N TYR A 4 -0.88 -9.50 -10.88
CA TYR A 4 -1.71 -9.03 -9.78
C TYR A 4 -3.10 -8.81 -10.37
N PRO A 5 -4.17 -9.37 -9.77
CA PRO A 5 -5.50 -9.18 -10.30
C PRO A 5 -5.87 -7.69 -10.28
N GLU A 6 -6.56 -7.22 -11.32
CA GLU A 6 -7.00 -5.82 -11.40
C GLU A 6 -7.94 -5.44 -10.24
N ARG A 7 -8.61 -6.43 -9.66
CA ARG A 7 -9.49 -6.29 -8.50
C ARG A 7 -9.27 -7.44 -7.53
N ILE A 8 -9.30 -7.13 -6.23
CA ILE A 8 -9.07 -8.11 -5.17
C ILE A 8 -9.95 -7.83 -3.95
N GLU A 9 -10.56 -8.87 -3.40
CA GLU A 9 -11.29 -8.77 -2.13
C GLU A 9 -10.32 -8.51 -0.97
N ALA A 10 -10.75 -7.73 0.03
CA ALA A 10 -9.92 -7.37 1.19
C ALA A 10 -9.29 -8.59 1.89
N GLN A 11 -10.01 -9.71 2.00
CA GLN A 11 -9.48 -10.93 2.62
C GLN A 11 -8.37 -11.57 1.78
N ALA A 12 -8.49 -11.55 0.45
CA ALA A 12 -7.46 -12.05 -0.46
C ALA A 12 -6.24 -11.12 -0.49
N LEU A 13 -6.47 -9.80 -0.45
CA LEU A 13 -5.41 -8.81 -0.35
C LEU A 13 -4.62 -8.97 0.95
N LEU A 14 -5.30 -9.16 2.09
CA LEU A 14 -4.65 -9.40 3.37
C LEU A 14 -3.74 -10.63 3.31
N LYS A 15 -4.20 -11.74 2.72
CA LYS A 15 -3.36 -12.95 2.54
C LYS A 15 -2.14 -12.66 1.67
N LEU A 16 -2.29 -11.85 0.61
CA LEU A 16 -1.19 -11.44 -0.25
C LEU A 16 -0.17 -10.61 0.53
N VAL A 17 -0.60 -9.58 1.27
CA VAL A 17 0.26 -8.71 2.08
C VAL A 17 1.01 -9.52 3.14
N LEU A 18 0.31 -10.36 3.90
CA LEU A 18 0.93 -11.20 4.93
C LEU A 18 1.93 -12.20 4.33
N GLY A 19 1.71 -12.67 3.10
CA GLY A 19 2.67 -13.51 2.38
C GLY A 19 3.96 -12.78 1.97
N LEU A 20 3.92 -11.45 1.84
CA LEU A 20 5.11 -10.62 1.58
C LEU A 20 5.90 -10.35 2.88
N HIS A 21 5.23 -10.36 4.02
CA HIS A 21 5.82 -10.14 5.34
C HIS A 21 6.39 -11.46 5.91
N THR A 22 7.42 -12.02 5.25
CA THR A 22 7.99 -13.34 5.61
C THR A 22 8.79 -13.35 6.92
N ARG A 23 8.90 -12.23 7.64
CA ARG A 23 9.59 -12.10 8.93
C ARG A 23 8.67 -11.45 9.97
N VAL A 24 8.01 -12.31 10.74
CA VAL A 24 7.32 -12.10 12.03
C VAL A 24 7.21 -10.66 12.52
N LEU A 25 6.02 -10.07 12.37
CA LEU A 25 5.54 -8.95 13.19
C LEU A 25 4.11 -9.25 13.66
N ARG A 26 3.97 -10.17 14.63
CA ARG A 26 2.67 -10.63 15.16
C ARG A 26 1.75 -9.49 15.66
N ASN A 27 2.31 -8.32 16.01
CA ASN A 27 1.53 -7.18 16.49
C ASN A 27 1.09 -6.24 15.36
N ASP A 28 1.82 -6.16 14.25
CA ASP A 28 1.47 -5.28 13.12
C ASP A 28 0.40 -5.91 12.22
N ASP A 29 0.29 -7.25 12.24
CA ASP A 29 -0.71 -8.00 11.48
C ASP A 29 -2.15 -7.63 11.85
N GLU A 30 -2.42 -7.30 13.11
CA GLU A 30 -3.77 -6.91 13.57
C GLU A 30 -4.11 -5.49 13.07
N GLY A 31 -3.15 -4.56 13.12
CA GLY A 31 -3.33 -3.21 12.58
C GLY A 31 -3.53 -3.21 11.06
N LEU A 32 -2.78 -4.04 10.33
CA LEU A 32 -2.97 -4.26 8.90
C LEU A 32 -4.33 -4.90 8.61
N ARG A 33 -4.71 -5.94 9.37
CA ARG A 33 -6.02 -6.60 9.23
C ARG A 33 -7.16 -5.61 9.42
N GLN A 34 -7.13 -4.80 10.47
CA GLN A 34 -8.18 -3.83 10.76
C GLN A 34 -8.30 -2.80 9.64
N GLN A 35 -7.18 -2.19 9.22
CA GLN A 35 -7.20 -1.20 8.14
C GLN A 35 -7.65 -1.78 6.80
N ILE A 36 -7.16 -2.97 6.43
CA ILE A 36 -7.54 -3.59 5.14
C ILE A 36 -9.01 -4.01 5.14
N SER A 37 -9.50 -4.54 6.26
CA SER A 37 -10.86 -5.11 6.37
C SER A 37 -11.97 -4.06 6.52
N GLN A 38 -11.63 -2.78 6.66
CA GLN A 38 -12.59 -1.66 6.57
C GLN A 38 -13.26 -1.60 5.20
N PHE A 39 -12.61 -2.15 4.18
CA PHE A 39 -13.06 -2.15 2.80
C PHE A 39 -13.47 -3.55 2.36
N SER A 40 -14.33 -3.61 1.34
CA SER A 40 -14.77 -4.87 0.74
C SER A 40 -13.82 -5.32 -0.37
N ASP A 41 -13.51 -4.40 -1.28
CA ASP A 41 -12.78 -4.62 -2.51
C ASP A 41 -11.70 -3.54 -2.70
N TYR A 42 -10.65 -3.92 -3.43
CA TYR A 42 -9.59 -3.04 -3.87
C TYR A 42 -9.38 -3.18 -5.38
N VAL A 43 -8.95 -2.10 -6.01
CA VAL A 43 -8.65 -2.03 -7.44
C VAL A 43 -7.18 -1.65 -7.62
N LEU A 44 -6.48 -2.37 -8.48
CA LEU A 44 -5.09 -2.08 -8.84
C LEU A 44 -5.05 -0.86 -9.76
N ARG A 45 -4.30 0.18 -9.37
CA ARG A 45 -4.14 1.43 -10.13
C ARG A 45 -2.70 1.93 -10.07
N SER A 46 -2.31 2.69 -11.08
CA SER A 46 -1.12 3.54 -10.99
C SER A 46 -1.51 4.83 -10.27
N VAL A 47 -0.84 5.13 -9.16
CA VAL A 47 -1.16 6.27 -8.29
C VAL A 47 0.03 7.23 -8.24
N PRO A 48 -0.19 8.55 -8.42
CA PRO A 48 0.85 9.56 -8.21
C PRO A 48 1.41 9.52 -6.78
N LEU A 49 2.73 9.58 -6.64
CA LEU A 49 3.39 9.52 -5.33
C LEU A 49 3.16 10.78 -4.48
N ASP A 50 2.83 11.91 -5.10
CA ASP A 50 2.51 13.16 -4.40
C ASP A 50 1.14 13.15 -3.73
N GLU A 51 0.21 12.31 -4.20
CA GLU A 51 -1.07 12.02 -3.56
C GLU A 51 -0.94 11.18 -2.29
N LEU A 52 0.22 10.55 -2.05
CA LEU A 52 0.43 9.68 -0.89
C LEU A 52 0.88 10.45 0.34
N LEU A 53 0.33 10.08 1.49
CA LEU A 53 0.81 10.53 2.80
C LEU A 53 2.06 9.73 3.18
N LEU A 54 3.21 10.21 2.72
CA LEU A 54 4.51 9.63 3.04
C LEU A 54 5.13 10.37 4.22
N ARG A 55 5.55 9.62 5.25
CA ARG A 55 6.35 10.16 6.36
C ARG A 55 7.82 9.84 6.05
N PHE A 56 8.60 10.87 5.76
CA PHE A 56 9.96 10.72 5.22
C PHE A 56 11.03 10.58 6.29
N ASP A 57 10.62 10.66 7.55
CA ASP A 57 11.42 11.27 8.62
C ASP A 57 12.70 10.52 9.01
N ASP A 58 13.07 9.40 8.35
CA ASP A 58 14.42 8.79 8.39
C ASP A 58 14.65 7.62 7.40
N TRP A 59 13.83 7.48 6.34
CA TRP A 59 13.75 6.21 5.58
C TRP A 59 14.73 6.10 4.42
N GLY A 60 15.40 7.21 4.05
CA GLY A 60 16.27 7.26 2.86
C GLY A 60 17.40 6.23 2.86
N ASN A 61 17.86 5.80 4.04
CA ASN A 61 18.93 4.83 4.22
C ASN A 61 18.45 3.50 4.85
N ASP A 62 17.14 3.27 4.99
CA ASP A 62 16.63 1.95 5.42
C ASP A 62 17.01 0.91 4.35
N ALA A 63 17.63 -0.20 4.78
CA ALA A 63 18.11 -1.25 3.89
C ALA A 63 17.00 -1.79 2.96
N ARG A 64 15.75 -1.83 3.43
CA ARG A 64 14.60 -2.25 2.60
C ARG A 64 14.29 -1.25 1.48
N VAL A 65 14.48 0.05 1.72
CA VAL A 65 14.35 1.05 0.64
C VAL A 65 15.41 0.80 -0.42
N LEU A 66 16.64 0.50 -0.03
CA LEU A 66 17.72 0.19 -0.97
C LEU A 66 17.44 -1.11 -1.75
N GLU A 67 17.01 -2.17 -1.07
CA GLU A 67 16.62 -3.43 -1.71
C GLU A 67 15.51 -3.25 -2.75
N TYR A 68 14.50 -2.43 -2.46
CA TYR A 68 13.47 -2.12 -3.44
C TYR A 68 13.95 -1.19 -4.55
N ALA A 69 14.85 -0.25 -4.26
CA ALA A 69 15.43 0.64 -5.28
C ALA A 69 16.27 -0.13 -6.31
N ASP A 70 16.95 -1.20 -5.88
CA ASP A 70 17.73 -2.09 -6.74
C ASP A 70 16.85 -3.12 -7.48
N MET A 71 15.60 -3.30 -7.05
CA MET A 71 14.65 -4.22 -7.68
C MET A 71 14.06 -3.60 -8.95
N ASP A 72 13.99 -4.41 -10.00
CA ASP A 72 13.23 -4.09 -11.22
C ASP A 72 11.81 -3.60 -10.87
N VAL A 73 11.47 -2.44 -11.40
CA VAL A 73 10.22 -1.71 -11.16
C VAL A 73 9.00 -2.60 -11.40
N ASP A 74 9.04 -3.45 -12.42
CA ASP A 74 7.94 -4.35 -12.80
C ASP A 74 7.89 -5.62 -11.93
N LYS A 75 8.85 -5.80 -11.03
CA LYS A 75 8.89 -6.92 -10.07
C LYS A 75 8.50 -6.50 -8.67
N GLN A 76 8.42 -5.20 -8.40
CA GLN A 76 8.00 -4.70 -7.09
C GLN A 76 6.50 -5.01 -6.87
N PRO A 77 6.13 -5.58 -5.71
CA PRO A 77 4.73 -5.81 -5.40
C PRO A 77 3.99 -4.47 -5.23
N PRO A 78 2.70 -4.39 -5.61
CA PRO A 78 1.88 -3.21 -5.36
C PRO A 78 1.89 -2.81 -3.88
N ILE A 79 1.69 -1.53 -3.62
CA ILE A 79 1.40 -1.01 -2.28
C ILE A 79 -0.09 -1.14 -1.96
N VAL A 80 -0.47 -0.92 -0.70
CA VAL A 80 -1.88 -0.90 -0.28
C VAL A 80 -2.21 0.46 0.30
N LEU A 81 -3.28 1.07 -0.19
CA LEU A 81 -3.75 2.38 0.26
C LEU A 81 -5.02 2.24 1.10
N GLY A 82 -5.23 3.20 2.00
CA GLY A 82 -6.47 3.38 2.75
C GLY A 82 -7.19 4.66 2.34
N HIS A 83 -8.01 5.19 3.23
CA HIS A 83 -8.74 6.43 3.02
C HIS A 83 -7.82 7.65 2.83
N ARG A 84 -8.38 8.70 2.24
CA ARG A 84 -7.77 10.04 2.27
C ARG A 84 -7.81 10.60 3.69
N MET A 85 -6.67 11.13 4.15
CA MET A 85 -6.50 11.65 5.50
C MET A 85 -6.81 13.15 5.55
N TYR A 86 -7.73 13.55 6.41
CA TYR A 86 -7.97 14.96 6.74
C TYR A 86 -6.88 15.50 7.69
N PRO A 87 -6.41 16.75 7.52
CA PRO A 87 -6.79 17.74 6.50
C PRO A 87 -5.99 17.64 5.20
N SER A 88 -5.01 16.73 5.11
CA SER A 88 -4.06 16.69 3.99
C SER A 88 -4.69 16.38 2.63
N GLY A 89 -5.83 15.67 2.60
CA GLY A 89 -6.43 15.14 1.37
C GLY A 89 -5.64 13.99 0.72
N LYS A 90 -4.51 13.58 1.31
CA LYS A 90 -3.60 12.56 0.80
C LYS A 90 -4.03 11.16 1.22
N LEU A 91 -3.76 10.16 0.38
CA LEU A 91 -4.08 8.76 0.64
C LEU A 91 -3.13 8.18 1.69
N ASN A 92 -3.68 7.51 2.71
CA ASN A 92 -2.88 6.79 3.70
C ASN A 92 -2.24 5.55 3.07
N VAL A 93 -0.96 5.30 3.34
CA VAL A 93 -0.29 4.05 2.93
C VAL A 93 -0.45 3.03 4.05
N ILE A 94 -1.22 1.97 3.82
CA ILE A 94 -1.42 0.87 4.78
C ILE A 94 -0.21 -0.08 4.76
N ASP A 95 0.25 -0.46 3.57
CA ASP A 95 1.44 -1.30 3.36
C ASP A 95 2.26 -0.80 2.17
N GLY A 96 3.58 -0.98 2.22
CA GLY A 96 4.47 -0.67 1.10
C GLY A 96 5.18 0.68 1.17
N LEU A 97 5.26 1.31 2.35
CA LEU A 97 5.96 2.59 2.54
C LEU A 97 7.41 2.56 2.01
N HIS A 98 8.17 1.50 2.28
CA HIS A 98 9.53 1.33 1.74
C HIS A 98 9.56 1.34 0.21
N ARG A 99 8.55 0.73 -0.44
CA ARG A 99 8.44 0.69 -1.91
C ARG A 99 8.13 2.07 -2.45
N SER A 100 7.21 2.81 -1.83
CA SER A 100 6.90 4.20 -2.21
C SER A 100 8.13 5.11 -2.11
N VAL A 101 8.90 5.00 -1.02
CA VAL A 101 10.13 5.78 -0.84
C VAL A 101 11.21 5.36 -1.85
N ALA A 102 11.35 4.06 -2.14
CA ALA A 102 12.27 3.57 -3.15
C ALA A 102 11.95 4.13 -4.55
N ARG A 103 10.67 4.21 -4.92
CA ARG A 103 10.23 4.83 -6.18
C ARG A 103 10.65 6.29 -6.29
N LEU A 104 10.42 7.07 -5.25
CA LEU A 104 10.85 8.47 -5.20
C LEU A 104 12.36 8.61 -5.32
N ARG A 105 13.12 7.74 -4.64
CA ARG A 105 14.59 7.73 -4.73
C ARG A 105 15.08 7.44 -6.14
N CYS A 106 14.38 6.58 -6.88
CA CYS A 106 14.67 6.29 -8.28
C CYS A 106 14.14 7.35 -9.27
N GLY A 107 13.58 8.46 -8.79
CA GLY A 107 13.06 9.54 -9.64
C GLY A 107 11.76 9.20 -10.36
N LEU A 108 11.03 8.18 -9.88
CA LEU A 108 9.71 7.82 -10.41
C LEU A 108 8.63 8.64 -9.72
N ASP A 109 7.54 8.91 -10.44
CA ASP A 109 6.41 9.74 -10.01
C ASP A 109 5.17 8.95 -9.62
N THR A 110 5.15 7.64 -9.93
CA THR A 110 3.99 6.78 -9.77
C THR A 110 4.35 5.42 -9.16
N VAL A 111 3.34 4.79 -8.56
CA VAL A 111 3.44 3.45 -7.97
C VAL A 111 2.17 2.66 -8.23
N TRP A 112 2.32 1.36 -8.47
CA TRP A 112 1.18 0.44 -8.52
C TRP A 112 0.64 0.21 -7.10
N ALA A 113 -0.66 0.42 -6.93
CA ALA A 113 -1.31 0.36 -5.65
C ALA A 113 -2.67 -0.32 -5.74
N TYR A 114 -3.00 -1.13 -4.74
CA TYR A 114 -4.39 -1.49 -4.46
C TYR A 114 -5.04 -0.34 -3.71
N VAL A 115 -6.02 0.29 -4.36
CA VAL A 115 -6.82 1.40 -3.85
C VAL A 115 -8.19 0.88 -3.46
N PRO A 116 -8.74 1.25 -2.29
CA PRO A 116 -10.09 0.84 -1.94
C PRO A 116 -11.11 1.26 -3.01
N ASP A 117 -12.05 0.38 -3.30
CA ASP A 117 -13.18 0.73 -4.16
C ASP A 117 -14.27 1.42 -3.34
N ASP A 118 -14.21 2.76 -3.29
CA ASP A 118 -15.11 3.59 -2.49
C ASP A 118 -16.60 3.43 -2.87
N ASP A 119 -16.90 2.93 -4.08
CA ASP A 119 -18.26 2.61 -4.52
C ASP A 119 -18.87 1.40 -3.76
N ARG A 120 -18.07 0.73 -2.92
CA ARG A 120 -18.48 -0.42 -2.09
C ARG A 120 -17.94 -0.33 -0.66
N ILE A 121 -17.89 0.87 -0.09
CA ILE A 121 -17.70 1.01 1.36
C ILE A 121 -18.78 0.17 2.04
N LYS A 122 -18.38 -0.76 2.90
CA LYS A 122 -19.33 -1.50 3.74
C LYS A 122 -20.13 -0.46 4.52
N ALA A 123 -21.40 -0.28 4.16
CA ALA A 123 -22.35 0.49 4.94
C ALA A 123 -22.28 -0.01 6.39
N GLY A 124 -21.65 0.76 7.25
CA GLY A 124 -21.22 0.26 8.57
C GLY A 124 -20.39 1.23 9.42
N ILE A 125 -20.17 2.46 8.97
CA ILE A 125 -19.84 3.57 9.87
C ILE A 125 -20.71 4.74 9.43
N ASP A 126 -21.98 4.71 9.84
CA ASP A 126 -22.77 5.91 9.98
C ASP A 126 -22.05 6.79 11.02
N ALA A 127 -21.60 7.97 10.58
CA ALA A 127 -21.23 9.08 11.46
C ALA A 127 -22.45 9.96 11.72
#